data_AF-A0A947BLZ4-F1
#
_entry.id   AF-A0A947BLZ4-F1
#
_cell.length_a   1.000
_cell.length_b   1.000
_cell.length_c   1.000
_cell.angle_alpha   90.00
_cell.angle_beta   90.00
_cell.angle_gamma   90.00
#
_symmetry.space_group_name_H-M   'P 1'
#
loop_
_entity.id
_entity.type
_entity.pdbx_description
1 polymer ?
#
loop_
_entity_poly.entity_id
_entity_poly.type
_entity_poly.pdbx_seq_one_letter_code
_entity_poly.pdbx_strand_id
1 'polypeptide(L)'
;MQNGSIKIDRSSERSFGIVFSVIFILFGLYRLWVTGDVLWWVFAAAIALLTVTFTKPTLLKKPNYWWFKFGMLLGSIIAPIVMGLVYITTLVPMGLFIRLSGKDILNLKLDRNSDSYWIKRESPPQPMKNQF
;
A
#
# COMPACT_ATOMS: atom_id res chain seq x y z
N MET A 1 9.92 26.67 -8.00
CA MET A 1 9.39 25.29 -7.93
C MET A 1 10.42 24.43 -7.22
N GLN A 2 10.31 24.28 -5.89
CA GLN A 2 11.17 23.36 -5.14
C GLN A 2 10.67 21.94 -5.38
N ASN A 3 11.47 21.11 -6.04
CA ASN A 3 11.24 19.68 -6.11
C ASN A 3 11.32 19.11 -4.68
N GLY A 4 10.18 18.90 -4.04
CA GLY A 4 10.07 18.08 -2.84
C GLY A 4 10.37 16.64 -3.21
N SER A 5 11.64 16.28 -3.35
CA SER A 5 12.05 14.89 -3.44
C SER A 5 11.73 14.25 -2.09
N ILE A 6 10.60 13.54 -2.03
CA ILE A 6 10.26 12.68 -0.91
C ILE A 6 11.48 11.75 -0.72
N LYS A 7 12.28 12.00 0.31
CA LYS A 7 13.37 11.12 0.68
C LYS A 7 12.73 9.84 1.17
N ILE A 8 12.67 8.86 0.27
CA ILE A 8 12.33 7.50 0.63
C ILE A 8 13.53 6.96 1.41
N ASP A 9 13.46 7.11 2.74
CA ASP A 9 14.47 6.54 3.61
C ASP A 9 14.43 5.02 3.45
N ARG A 10 15.55 4.47 2.97
CA ARG A 10 15.69 3.03 2.79
C ARG A 10 15.58 2.39 4.16
N SER A 11 14.92 1.23 4.22
CA SER A 11 14.88 0.42 5.44
C SER A 11 16.29 0.23 5.98
N SER A 12 16.46 0.41 7.30
CA SER A 12 17.76 0.23 7.95
C SER A 12 18.27 -1.20 7.71
N GLU A 13 19.57 -1.35 7.44
CA GLU A 13 20.20 -2.65 7.23
C GLU A 13 20.02 -3.57 8.45
N ARG A 14 19.88 -2.98 9.65
CA ARG A 14 19.58 -3.71 10.88
C ARG A 14 18.17 -4.30 10.89
N SER A 15 17.18 -3.51 10.48
CA SER A 15 15.78 -3.96 10.40
C SER A 15 15.64 -5.11 9.40
N PHE A 16 16.34 -5.04 8.26
CA PHE A 16 16.38 -6.14 7.30
C PHE A 16 16.92 -7.45 7.93
N GLY A 17 18.07 -7.38 8.61
CA GLY A 17 18.68 -8.54 9.25
C GLY A 17 17.80 -9.16 10.34
N ILE A 18 17.14 -8.34 11.17
CA ILE A 18 16.20 -8.80 12.20
C ILE A 18 15.00 -9.51 11.57
N VAL A 19 14.35 -8.88 10.58
CA VAL A 19 13.16 -9.44 9.92
C VAL A 19 13.46 -10.81 9.31
N PHE A 20 14.56 -10.94 8.56
CA PHE A 20 14.94 -12.22 7.96
C PHE A 20 15.30 -13.29 8.99
N SER A 21 15.95 -12.91 10.09
CA SER A 21 16.25 -13.84 11.17
C SER A 21 14.98 -14.36 11.83
N VAL A 22 14.01 -13.48 12.10
CA VAL A 22 12.69 -13.87 12.63
C VAL A 22 11.95 -14.78 11.66
N ILE A 23 11.96 -14.47 10.36
CA ILE A 23 11.34 -15.32 9.34
C ILE A 23 11.95 -16.72 9.33
N PHE A 24 13.28 -16.85 9.39
CA PHE A 24 13.93 -18.16 9.44
C PHE A 24 13.60 -18.93 10.73
N ILE A 25 13.54 -18.26 11.88
CA ILE A 25 13.12 -18.89 13.14
C ILE A 25 11.67 -19.38 13.05
N LEU A 26 10.74 -18.54 12.58
CA LEU A 26 9.33 -18.92 12.42
C LEU A 26 9.18 -20.08 11.43
N PHE A 27 9.92 -20.07 10.33
CA PHE A 27 9.92 -21.16 9.36
C PHE A 27 10.49 -22.46 9.97
N GLY A 28 11.57 -22.37 10.73
CA GLY A 28 12.13 -23.50 11.46
C GLY A 28 11.16 -24.10 12.47
N LEU A 29 10.48 -23.26 13.26
CA LEU A 29 9.46 -23.67 14.23
C LEU A 29 8.23 -24.26 13.55
N TYR A 30 7.75 -23.63 12.47
CA TYR A 30 6.63 -24.15 11.69
C TYR A 30 6.92 -25.55 11.16
N ARG A 31 8.12 -25.76 10.61
CA ARG A 31 8.50 -27.08 10.10
C ARG A 31 8.66 -28.11 11.21
N LEU A 32 9.23 -27.72 12.34
CA LEU A 32 9.33 -28.58 13.52
C LEU A 32 7.94 -29.06 13.97
N TRP A 33 6.93 -28.17 13.94
CA TRP A 33 5.57 -28.50 14.35
C TRP A 33 4.84 -29.43 13.37
N VAL A 34 5.10 -29.29 12.06
CA VAL A 34 4.42 -30.08 11.02
C VAL A 34 5.08 -31.43 10.77
N THR A 35 6.41 -31.47 10.67
CA THR A 35 7.15 -32.69 10.28
C THR A 35 7.96 -33.32 11.42
N GLY A 36 8.15 -32.64 12.55
CA GLY A 36 8.99 -33.13 13.66
C GLY A 36 10.50 -33.04 13.40
N ASP A 37 10.92 -32.87 12.14
CA ASP A 37 12.32 -32.73 11.76
C ASP A 37 12.87 -31.32 12.06
N VAL A 38 14.02 -31.28 12.74
CA VAL A 38 14.76 -30.03 12.99
C VAL A 38 15.64 -29.71 11.79
N LEU A 39 15.34 -28.60 11.10
CA LEU A 39 16.24 -28.05 10.07
C LEU A 39 17.34 -27.21 10.73
N TRP A 40 18.37 -27.88 11.24
CA TRP A 40 19.51 -27.23 11.91
C TRP A 40 20.15 -26.11 11.08
N TRP A 41 20.22 -26.30 9.75
CA TRP A 41 20.74 -25.29 8.83
C TRP A 41 19.92 -23.99 8.83
N VAL A 42 18.60 -24.05 9.03
CA VAL A 42 17.73 -22.86 9.06
C VAL A 42 17.96 -22.06 10.35
N PHE A 43 18.08 -22.75 11.49
CA PHE A 43 18.42 -22.11 12.75
C PHE A 43 19.84 -21.54 12.74
N ALA A 44 20.81 -22.26 12.17
CA ALA A 44 22.16 -21.77 11.97
C ALA A 44 22.19 -20.51 11.10
N ALA A 45 21.42 -20.48 10.01
CA ALA A 45 21.28 -19.30 9.16
C ALA A 45 20.67 -18.10 9.90
N ALA A 46 19.66 -18.31 10.75
CA ALA A 46 19.07 -17.26 11.57
C ALA A 46 20.07 -16.67 12.57
N ILE A 47 20.84 -17.52 13.26
CA ILE A 47 21.88 -17.08 14.21
C ILE A 47 23.01 -16.34 13.48
N ALA A 48 23.44 -16.84 12.33
CA ALA A 48 24.46 -16.20 11.50
C ALA A 48 23.99 -14.79 11.07
N LEU A 49 22.76 -14.66 10.59
CA LEU A 49 22.18 -13.37 10.20
C LEU A 49 22.08 -12.41 11.38
N LEU A 50 21.62 -12.85 12.55
CA LEU A 50 21.62 -12.03 13.77
C LEU A 50 23.04 -11.54 14.10
N THR A 51 24.02 -12.43 14.06
CA THR A 51 25.42 -12.11 14.36
C THR A 51 25.96 -11.04 13.39
N VAL A 52 25.70 -11.18 12.09
CA VAL A 52 26.08 -10.18 11.08
C VAL A 52 25.36 -8.86 11.31
N THR A 53 24.10 -8.90 11.72
CA THR A 53 23.27 -7.71 11.98
C THR A 53 23.85 -6.85 13.10
N PHE A 54 24.33 -7.46 14.19
CA PHE A 54 24.92 -6.74 15.32
C PHE A 54 26.38 -6.33 15.10
N THR A 55 27.19 -7.16 14.41
CA THR A 55 28.62 -6.91 14.24
C THR A 55 28.93 -5.99 13.06
N LYS A 56 28.34 -6.24 11.88
CA LYS A 56 28.63 -5.52 10.63
C LYS A 56 27.37 -5.42 9.75
N PRO A 57 26.41 -4.54 10.10
CA PRO A 57 25.18 -4.35 9.31
C PRO A 57 25.46 -3.83 7.89
N THR A 58 26.62 -3.22 7.64
CA THR A 58 27.03 -2.74 6.31
C THR A 58 27.16 -3.86 5.27
N LEU A 59 27.40 -5.11 5.69
CA LEU A 59 27.45 -6.26 4.78
C LEU A 59 26.07 -6.59 4.19
N LEU A 60 25.00 -6.30 4.95
CA LEU A 60 23.61 -6.51 4.54
C LEU A 60 23.09 -5.40 3.61
N LYS A 61 23.89 -4.38 3.31
CA LYS A 61 23.48 -3.24 2.48
C LYS A 61 23.11 -3.63 1.05
N LYS A 62 23.90 -4.51 0.41
CA LYS A 62 23.63 -4.99 -0.95
C LYS A 62 22.35 -5.84 -1.01
N PRO A 63 22.17 -6.89 -0.17
CA PRO A 63 20.91 -7.63 -0.08
C PRO A 63 19.70 -6.75 0.23
N ASN A 64 19.81 -5.85 1.21
CA ASN A 64 18.73 -4.94 1.61
C ASN A 64 18.31 -4.02 0.45
N TYR A 65 19.26 -3.54 -0.36
CA TYR A 65 18.95 -2.73 -1.53
C TYR A 65 18.12 -3.50 -2.57
N TRP A 66 18.51 -4.74 -2.89
CA TRP A 66 17.76 -5.58 -3.82
C TRP A 66 16.37 -5.93 -3.28
N TRP A 67 16.28 -6.28 -1.99
CA TRP A 67 15.01 -6.54 -1.32
C TRP A 67 14.10 -5.32 -1.33
N PHE A 68 14.65 -4.15 -1.07
CA PHE A 68 13.90 -2.90 -1.11
C PHE A 68 13.35 -2.60 -2.50
N LYS A 69 14.17 -2.79 -3.55
CA LYS A 69 13.73 -2.64 -4.94
C LYS A 69 12.65 -3.63 -5.33
N PHE A 70 12.77 -4.88 -4.86
CA PHE A 70 11.75 -5.89 -5.05
C PHE A 70 10.43 -5.51 -4.34
N GLY A 71 10.50 -5.03 -3.09
CA GLY A 71 9.34 -4.55 -2.35
C GLY A 71 8.64 -3.37 -3.03
N MET A 72 9.39 -2.44 -3.61
CA MET A 72 8.82 -1.33 -4.39
C MET A 72 8.11 -1.83 -5.67
N LEU A 73 8.73 -2.75 -6.41
CA LEU A 73 8.12 -3.33 -7.61
C LEU A 73 6.83 -4.08 -7.24
N LEU A 74 6.89 -4.90 -6.19
CA LEU A 74 5.74 -5.64 -5.69
C LEU A 74 4.62 -4.69 -5.25
N GLY A 75 4.95 -3.63 -4.51
CA GLY A 75 4.01 -2.59 -4.10
C GLY A 75 3.37 -1.87 -5.30
N SER A 76 4.14 -1.60 -6.36
CA SER A 76 3.63 -0.97 -7.58
C SER A 76 2.62 -1.84 -8.33
N ILE A 77 2.66 -3.16 -8.17
CA ILE A 77 1.70 -4.09 -8.78
C ILE A 77 0.52 -4.34 -7.84
N ILE A 78 0.80 -4.57 -6.56
CA ILE A 78 -0.23 -4.85 -5.55
C ILE A 78 -1.13 -3.62 -5.33
N ALA A 79 -0.59 -2.41 -5.29
CA ALA A 79 -1.39 -1.22 -5.01
C ALA A 79 -2.53 -1.00 -6.04
N PRO A 80 -2.28 -1.03 -7.37
CA PRO A 80 -3.36 -0.99 -8.36
C PRO A 80 -4.33 -2.16 -8.26
N ILE A 81 -3.85 -3.38 -7.98
CA ILE A 81 -4.73 -4.55 -7.84
C ILE A 81 -5.68 -4.39 -6.66
N VAL A 82 -5.16 -4.01 -5.49
CA VAL A 82 -5.95 -3.80 -4.28
C VAL A 82 -6.92 -2.64 -4.49
N MET A 83 -6.47 -1.53 -5.08
CA MET A 83 -7.35 -0.39 -5.37
C MET A 83 -8.44 -0.76 -6.39
N GLY A 84 -8.12 -1.55 -7.41
CA GLY A 84 -9.08 -2.08 -8.37
C GLY A 84 -10.10 -3.00 -7.70
N LEU A 85 -9.65 -3.87 -6.79
CA LEU A 85 -10.53 -4.74 -6.02
C LEU A 85 -11.48 -3.92 -5.14
N VAL A 86 -10.97 -2.94 -4.38
CA VAL A 86 -11.81 -2.03 -3.57
C VAL A 86 -12.81 -1.28 -4.44
N TYR A 87 -12.39 -0.79 -5.62
CA TYR A 87 -13.28 -0.12 -6.55
C TYR A 87 -14.42 -1.05 -6.99
N ILE A 88 -14.11 -2.28 -7.40
CA ILE A 88 -15.11 -3.24 -7.89
C ILE A 88 -16.01 -3.76 -6.76
N THR A 89 -15.48 -4.01 -5.56
CA THR A 89 -16.26 -4.57 -4.46
C THR A 89 -17.06 -3.53 -3.68
N THR A 90 -16.63 -2.26 -3.70
CA THR A 90 -17.24 -1.21 -2.89
C THR A 90 -17.89 -0.15 -3.76
N LEU A 91 -17.13 0.49 -4.66
CA LEU A 91 -17.63 1.63 -5.44
C LEU A 91 -18.60 1.21 -6.54
N VAL A 92 -18.33 0.13 -7.26
CA VAL A 92 -19.22 -0.38 -8.31
C VAL A 92 -20.59 -0.79 -7.77
N PRO A 93 -20.73 -1.62 -6.71
CA PRO A 93 -22.05 -1.96 -6.18
C PRO A 93 -22.75 -0.76 -5.54
N MET A 94 -22.02 0.17 -4.93
CA MET A 94 -22.60 1.41 -4.43
C MET A 94 -23.22 2.23 -5.56
N GLY A 95 -22.50 2.42 -6.67
CA GLY A 95 -23.01 3.10 -7.86
C GLY A 95 -24.19 2.36 -8.49
N LEU A 96 -24.14 1.03 -8.54
CA LEU A 96 -25.24 0.20 -9.01
C LEU A 96 -26.49 0.39 -8.14
N PHE A 97 -26.33 0.41 -6.82
CA PHE A 97 -27.43 0.62 -5.87
C PHE A 97 -28.11 1.97 -6.05
N ILE A 98 -27.33 3.04 -6.25
CA ILE A 98 -27.87 4.39 -6.53
C ILE A 98 -28.64 4.39 -7.85
N ARG A 99 -28.09 3.74 -8.88
CA ARG A 99 -28.71 3.64 -10.22
C ARG A 99 -30.01 2.83 -10.18
N LEU A 100 -30.04 1.72 -9.44
CA LEU A 100 -31.25 0.92 -9.20
C LEU A 100 -32.29 1.68 -8.39
N SER A 101 -31.86 2.53 -7.45
CA SER A 101 -32.74 3.43 -6.69
C SER A 101 -33.33 4.56 -7.52
N GLY A 102 -32.97 4.67 -8.81
CA GLY A 102 -33.49 5.69 -9.73
C GLY A 102 -33.01 7.11 -9.44
N LYS A 103 -32.09 7.29 -8.47
CA LYS A 103 -31.59 8.61 -8.07
C LYS A 103 -30.52 9.07 -9.04
N ASP A 104 -30.77 10.21 -9.68
CA ASP A 104 -29.79 10.90 -10.51
C ASP A 104 -29.13 12.02 -9.69
N ILE A 105 -28.17 11.65 -8.85
CA ILE A 105 -27.42 12.59 -7.99
C ILE A 105 -26.53 13.57 -8.77
N LEU A 106 -26.23 13.26 -10.03
CA LEU A 106 -25.34 14.05 -10.87
C LEU A 106 -26.08 14.81 -11.98
N ASN A 107 -27.42 14.73 -12.01
CA ASN A 107 -28.27 15.31 -13.06
C ASN A 107 -27.74 14.99 -14.48
N LEU A 108 -27.34 13.73 -14.70
CA LEU A 108 -26.75 13.28 -15.96
C LEU A 108 -27.78 13.09 -17.07
N LYS A 109 -29.07 12.93 -16.73
CA LYS A 109 -30.13 12.80 -17.72
C LYS A 109 -30.32 14.10 -18.49
N LEU A 110 -30.28 14.01 -19.82
CA LEU A 110 -30.52 15.13 -20.72
C LEU A 110 -32.02 15.49 -20.74
N ASP A 111 -32.38 16.62 -20.15
CA ASP A 111 -33.71 17.20 -20.23
C ASP A 111 -33.85 18.11 -21.46
N ARG A 112 -34.51 17.57 -22.50
CA ARG A 112 -34.75 18.29 -23.76
C ARG A 112 -35.70 19.47 -23.64
N ASN A 113 -36.44 19.58 -22.53
CA ASN A 113 -37.39 20.66 -22.28
C ASN A 113 -36.81 21.74 -21.36
N SER A 114 -35.57 21.59 -20.92
CA SER A 114 -34.90 22.59 -20.10
C SER A 114 -34.32 23.72 -20.95
N ASP A 115 -34.66 24.96 -20.62
CA ASP A 115 -34.08 26.16 -21.26
C ASP A 115 -32.57 26.30 -20.95
N SER A 116 -32.12 25.71 -19.85
CA SER A 116 -30.73 25.79 -19.41
C SER A 116 -30.39 24.73 -18.36
N TYR A 117 -29.23 24.08 -18.50
CA TYR A 117 -28.65 23.19 -17.49
C TYR A 117 -27.87 23.92 -16.39
N TRP A 118 -27.79 25.25 -16.46
CA TRP A 118 -27.08 26.06 -15.47
C TRP A 118 -27.83 26.01 -14.12
N ILE A 119 -27.18 25.44 -13.12
CA ILE A 119 -27.67 25.46 -11.74
C ILE A 119 -27.56 26.89 -11.22
N LYS A 120 -28.70 27.57 -11.05
CA LYS A 120 -28.76 28.91 -10.47
C LYS A 120 -28.27 28.86 -9.02
N ARG A 121 -27.36 29.75 -8.68
CA ARG A 121 -26.90 29.91 -7.30
C ARG A 121 -27.90 30.77 -6.54
N GLU A 122 -28.29 30.35 -5.36
CA GLU A 122 -29.15 31.15 -4.48
C GLU A 122 -28.36 32.27 -3.79
N SER A 123 -27.05 32.09 -3.64
CA SER A 123 -26.17 33.00 -2.90
C SER A 123 -25.24 33.80 -3.84
N PRO A 124 -25.06 35.11 -3.61
CA PRO A 124 -24.06 35.90 -4.31
C PRO A 124 -22.64 35.42 -3.94
N PRO A 125 -21.65 35.59 -4.84
CA PRO A 125 -20.28 35.12 -4.60
C PRO A 125 -19.68 35.82 -3.37
N GLN A 126 -19.36 35.01 -2.35
CA GLN A 126 -18.64 35.48 -1.17
C GLN A 126 -17.16 35.72 -1.53
N PRO A 127 -16.54 36.81 -1.03
CA PRO A 127 -15.13 37.05 -1.27
C PRO A 127 -14.28 35.92 -0.69
N MET A 128 -13.31 35.42 -1.48
CA MET A 128 -12.39 34.32 -1.10
C MET A 128 -11.52 34.60 0.14
N LYS A 129 -11.62 35.81 0.70
CA LYS A 129 -10.87 36.25 1.87
C LYS A 129 -11.26 35.49 3.14
N ASN A 130 -12.51 35.02 3.24
CA ASN A 130 -13.05 34.30 4.40
C ASN A 130 -13.78 33.01 3.99
N GLN A 131 -13.10 32.11 3.27
CA GLN A 131 -13.69 30.85 2.79
C GLN A 131 -13.60 29.67 3.80
N PHE A 132 -12.99 29.89 4.96
CA PHE A 132 -12.77 28.91 6.02
C PHE A 132 -13.32 29.43 7.35
#